data_AF-M3W430-F1
#
_entry.id   AF-M3W430-F1
#
_cell.length_a   1.000
_cell.length_b   1.000
_cell.length_c   1.000
_cell.angle_alpha   90.00
_cell.angle_beta   90.00
_cell.angle_gamma   90.00
#
_symmetry.space_group_name_H-M   'P 1'
#
loop_
_entity.id
_entity.type
_entity.pdbx_description
1 polymer ?
#
loop_
_entity_poly.entity_id
_entity_poly.type
_entity_poly.pdbx_seq_one_letter_code
_entity_poly.pdbx_strand_id
1 'polypeptide(L)'
;MWNWLKMSFTGALEVLIEMKNQDVKFNKETYVLAFAICYKLNSPESLKICTTLREEALIKGEVLSRRASCFAVALALNQNQVAKAISIFSQIMKPESIICTNLNILIHIQSNMLKTLIKILKDAADGNLSKFVKRQEFSEEVLAKARKKVKDVPALLAKFDEIYGKLHINGQVTTCTLDTLLCHTPGDRKSHMVLLSKRTVSHRTFQPLSQSLWAE
;
A
#
# COMPACT_ATOMS: atom_id res chain seq x y z
N MET A 1 21.59 11.58 -4.14
CA MET A 1 20.85 10.70 -3.22
C MET A 1 20.05 9.61 -3.96
N TRP A 2 19.27 9.94 -5.00
CA TRP A 2 18.52 8.94 -5.81
C TRP A 2 19.38 7.86 -6.50
N ASN A 3 20.54 8.21 -7.07
CA ASN A 3 21.42 7.23 -7.72
C ASN A 3 21.98 6.17 -6.76
N TRP A 4 22.32 6.57 -5.53
CA TRP A 4 22.82 5.65 -4.50
C TRP A 4 21.73 4.66 -4.05
N LEU A 5 20.51 5.15 -3.84
CA LEU A 5 19.37 4.29 -3.50
C LEU A 5 19.05 3.31 -4.62
N LYS A 6 19.04 3.77 -5.88
CA LYS A 6 18.83 2.90 -7.04
C LYS A 6 19.91 1.82 -7.13
N MET A 7 21.19 2.18 -6.94
CA MET A 7 22.28 1.20 -6.86
C MET A 7 22.09 0.18 -5.74
N SER A 8 21.62 0.62 -4.56
CA SER A 8 21.37 -0.29 -3.44
C SER A 8 20.24 -1.29 -3.71
N PHE A 9 19.17 -0.86 -4.41
CA PHE A 9 18.08 -1.76 -4.81
C PHE A 9 18.49 -2.73 -5.92
N THR A 10 19.31 -2.28 -6.88
CA THR A 10 19.89 -3.17 -7.90
C THR A 10 20.74 -4.26 -7.26
N GLY A 11 21.67 -3.89 -6.36
CA GLY A 11 22.49 -4.87 -5.65
C GLY A 11 21.66 -5.83 -4.77
N ALA A 12 20.62 -5.34 -4.10
CA ALA A 12 19.72 -6.21 -3.33
C ALA A 12 18.94 -7.19 -4.24
N LEU A 13 18.54 -6.74 -5.44
CA LEU A 13 17.88 -7.61 -6.41
C LEU A 13 18.84 -8.68 -6.96
N GLU A 14 20.09 -8.31 -7.23
CA GLU A 14 21.14 -9.25 -7.65
C GLU A 14 21.37 -10.35 -6.60
N VAL A 15 21.44 -9.99 -5.32
CA VAL A 15 21.53 -10.97 -4.22
C VAL A 15 20.33 -11.91 -4.21
N LEU A 16 19.11 -11.40 -4.40
CA LEU A 16 17.91 -12.24 -4.46
C LEU A 16 17.91 -13.17 -5.68
N ILE A 17 18.38 -12.70 -6.83
CA ILE A 17 18.55 -13.54 -8.02
C ILE A 17 19.58 -14.64 -7.76
N GLU A 18 20.69 -14.32 -7.11
CA GLU A 18 21.74 -15.28 -6.82
C GLU A 18 21.28 -16.34 -5.79
N MET A 19 20.60 -15.91 -4.72
CA MET A 19 19.93 -16.83 -3.80
C MET A 19 19.00 -17.78 -4.55
N LYS A 20 18.28 -17.25 -5.55
CA LYS A 20 17.36 -18.05 -6.34
C LYS A 20 18.08 -19.04 -7.27
N ASN A 21 19.20 -18.63 -7.89
CA ASN A 21 20.05 -19.49 -8.71
C ASN A 21 20.66 -20.64 -7.90
N GLN A 22 20.90 -20.42 -6.60
CA GLN A 22 21.37 -21.42 -5.65
C GLN A 22 20.23 -22.26 -5.03
N ASP A 23 19.03 -22.21 -5.62
CA ASP A 23 17.83 -22.93 -5.16
C ASP A 23 17.44 -22.64 -3.70
N VAL A 24 17.80 -21.47 -3.16
CA VAL A 24 17.37 -21.05 -1.83
C VAL A 24 15.85 -20.87 -1.81
N LYS A 25 15.19 -21.58 -0.89
CA LYS A 25 13.74 -21.51 -0.74
C LYS A 25 13.31 -20.14 -0.20
N PHE A 26 12.49 -19.43 -0.96
CA PHE A 26 11.92 -18.16 -0.53
C PHE A 26 10.76 -18.37 0.42
N ASN A 27 10.76 -17.62 1.52
CA ASN A 27 9.60 -17.53 2.40
C ASN A 27 8.70 -16.35 2.01
N LYS A 28 7.57 -16.19 2.70
CA LYS A 28 6.60 -15.12 2.43
C LYS A 28 7.22 -13.71 2.47
N GLU A 29 8.12 -13.45 3.41
CA GLU A 29 8.77 -12.14 3.57
C GLU A 29 9.84 -11.91 2.51
N THR A 30 10.54 -12.96 2.06
CA THR A 30 11.47 -12.88 0.93
C THR A 30 10.74 -12.45 -0.34
N TYR A 31 9.55 -13.00 -0.61
CA TYR A 31 8.72 -12.56 -1.75
C TYR A 31 8.24 -11.11 -1.61
N VAL A 32 7.84 -10.69 -0.40
CA VAL A 32 7.46 -9.29 -0.15
C VAL A 32 8.65 -8.37 -0.45
N LEU A 33 9.84 -8.70 0.05
CA LEU A 33 11.05 -7.91 -0.16
C LEU A 33 11.42 -7.85 -1.64
N ALA A 34 11.44 -9.00 -2.34
CA ALA A 34 11.73 -9.08 -3.76
C ALA A 34 10.78 -8.20 -4.59
N PHE A 35 9.48 -8.29 -4.32
CA PHE A 35 8.49 -7.53 -5.10
C PHE A 35 8.50 -6.05 -4.73
N ALA A 36 8.81 -5.70 -3.48
CA ALA A 36 9.02 -4.31 -3.07
C ALA A 36 10.24 -3.69 -3.76
N ILE A 37 11.35 -4.42 -3.88
CA ILE A 37 12.54 -3.98 -4.61
C ILE A 37 12.21 -3.77 -6.09
N CYS A 38 11.54 -4.75 -6.72
CA CYS A 38 11.12 -4.60 -8.12
C CYS A 38 10.20 -3.38 -8.31
N TYR A 39 9.25 -3.17 -7.40
CA TYR A 39 8.39 -1.99 -7.41
C TYR A 39 9.18 -0.68 -7.29
N LYS A 40 10.19 -0.61 -6.43
CA LYS A 40 11.04 0.58 -6.27
C LYS A 40 11.94 0.85 -7.47
N LEU A 41 12.45 -0.19 -8.13
CA LEU A 41 13.24 -0.04 -9.36
C LEU A 41 12.39 0.42 -10.55
N ASN A 42 11.14 -0.04 -10.61
CA ASN A 42 10.14 0.35 -11.62
C ASN A 42 10.67 0.35 -13.06
N SER A 43 11.42 -0.70 -13.42
CA SER A 43 11.94 -0.91 -14.78
C SER A 43 11.27 -2.10 -15.46
N PRO A 44 11.28 -2.19 -16.81
CA PRO A 44 10.77 -3.35 -17.53
C PRO A 44 11.44 -4.67 -17.09
N GLU A 45 12.73 -4.63 -16.77
CA GLU A 45 13.49 -5.78 -16.27
C GLU A 45 12.98 -6.21 -14.89
N SER A 46 12.75 -5.25 -13.99
CA SER A 46 12.20 -5.54 -12.65
C SER A 46 10.79 -6.14 -12.72
N LEU A 47 9.97 -5.72 -13.70
CA LEU A 47 8.67 -6.33 -13.96
C LEU A 47 8.81 -7.76 -14.45
N LYS A 48 9.74 -8.02 -15.38
CA LYS A 48 10.02 -9.36 -15.89
C LYS A 48 10.41 -10.30 -14.75
N ILE A 49 11.36 -9.89 -13.93
CA ILE A 49 11.82 -10.66 -12.75
C ILE A 49 10.67 -10.89 -11.77
N CYS A 50 9.91 -9.85 -11.42
CA CYS A 50 8.74 -9.98 -10.54
C CYS A 50 7.70 -10.96 -11.08
N THR A 51 7.49 -10.98 -12.41
CA THR A 51 6.54 -11.89 -13.06
C THR A 51 7.04 -13.32 -13.01
N THR A 52 8.30 -13.57 -13.37
CA THR A 52 8.92 -14.90 -13.34
C THR A 52 8.92 -15.49 -11.92
N LEU A 53 9.36 -14.71 -10.92
CA LEU A 53 9.34 -15.16 -9.52
C LEU A 53 7.94 -15.53 -9.03
N ARG A 54 6.92 -14.78 -9.48
CA ARG A 54 5.52 -15.07 -9.15
C ARG A 54 5.02 -16.34 -9.84
N GLU A 55 5.28 -16.51 -11.12
CA GLU A 55 4.85 -17.70 -11.89
C GLU A 55 5.46 -18.96 -11.31
N GLU A 56 6.75 -18.94 -10.99
CA GLU A 56 7.42 -20.06 -10.32
C GLU A 56 6.84 -20.36 -8.94
N ALA A 57 6.52 -19.34 -8.15
CA ALA A 57 5.87 -19.53 -6.86
C ALA A 57 4.52 -20.24 -7.03
N LEU A 58 3.72 -19.84 -8.02
CA LEU A 58 2.43 -20.46 -8.32
C LEU A 58 2.59 -21.92 -8.78
N ILE A 59 3.56 -22.21 -9.67
CA ILE A 59 3.85 -23.58 -10.13
C ILE A 59 4.25 -24.49 -8.97
N LYS A 60 5.04 -23.96 -8.01
CA LYS A 60 5.47 -24.69 -6.81
C LYS A 60 4.38 -24.78 -5.73
N GLY A 61 3.20 -24.20 -5.95
CA GLY A 61 2.10 -24.18 -4.98
C GLY A 61 2.33 -23.26 -3.78
N GLU A 62 3.27 -22.31 -3.87
CA GLU A 62 3.56 -21.36 -2.80
C GLU A 62 2.48 -20.27 -2.73
N VAL A 63 2.04 -19.95 -1.50
CA VAL A 63 1.01 -18.93 -1.27
C VAL A 63 1.66 -17.57 -1.04
N LEU A 64 1.55 -16.70 -2.04
CA LEU A 64 2.00 -15.32 -1.95
C LEU A 64 1.17 -14.52 -0.95
N SER A 65 1.86 -13.69 -0.15
CA SER A 65 1.18 -12.78 0.76
C SER A 65 0.41 -11.71 -0.01
N ARG A 66 -0.68 -11.19 0.58
CA ARG A 66 -1.42 -10.04 0.03
C ARG A 66 -0.48 -8.89 -0.31
N ARG A 67 0.47 -8.61 0.59
CA ARG A 67 1.41 -7.49 0.45
C ARG A 67 2.33 -7.67 -0.76
N ALA A 68 2.86 -8.87 -0.98
CA ALA A 68 3.64 -9.18 -2.18
C ALA A 68 2.77 -8.93 -3.43
N SER A 69 1.57 -9.51 -3.47
CA SER A 69 0.66 -9.30 -4.61
C SER A 69 0.32 -7.82 -4.85
N CYS A 70 0.14 -7.01 -3.80
CA CYS A 70 -0.08 -5.57 -3.94
C CYS A 70 1.10 -4.85 -4.61
N PHE A 71 2.35 -5.19 -4.28
CA PHE A 71 3.54 -4.64 -4.96
C PHE A 71 3.56 -5.05 -6.43
N ALA A 72 3.26 -6.31 -6.74
CA ALA A 72 3.22 -6.80 -8.13
C ALA A 72 2.13 -6.10 -8.96
N VAL A 73 0.93 -5.88 -8.39
CA VAL A 73 -0.15 -5.11 -9.03
C VAL A 73 0.31 -3.67 -9.27
N ALA A 74 0.87 -3.01 -8.25
CA ALA A 74 1.33 -1.62 -8.35
C ALA A 74 2.42 -1.45 -9.42
N LEU A 75 3.37 -2.38 -9.47
CA LEU A 75 4.42 -2.40 -10.49
C LEU A 75 3.83 -2.60 -11.91
N ALA A 76 2.89 -3.54 -12.07
CA ALA A 76 2.21 -3.75 -13.35
C ALA A 76 1.44 -2.49 -13.81
N LEU A 77 0.75 -1.80 -12.89
CA LEU A 77 0.05 -0.54 -13.18
C LEU A 77 1.02 0.59 -13.57
N ASN A 78 2.18 0.70 -12.90
CA ASN A 78 3.21 1.69 -13.25
C ASN A 78 3.80 1.45 -14.65
N GLN A 79 3.84 0.19 -15.08
CA GLN A 79 4.31 -0.24 -16.41
C GLN A 79 3.18 -0.29 -17.45
N ASN A 80 1.99 0.23 -17.16
CA ASN A 80 0.80 0.21 -18.02
C ASN A 80 0.34 -1.21 -18.45
N GLN A 81 0.69 -2.24 -17.69
CA GLN A 81 0.30 -3.64 -17.94
C GLN A 81 -1.02 -3.99 -17.24
N VAL A 82 -2.10 -3.33 -17.65
CA VAL A 82 -3.42 -3.38 -16.97
C VAL A 82 -3.98 -4.81 -16.88
N ALA A 83 -3.87 -5.60 -17.96
CA ALA A 83 -4.35 -6.97 -17.97
C ALA A 83 -3.63 -7.86 -16.94
N LYS A 84 -2.32 -7.67 -16.78
CA LYS A 84 -1.53 -8.36 -15.74
C LYS A 84 -1.95 -7.88 -14.35
N ALA A 85 -2.12 -6.58 -14.15
CA ALA A 85 -2.58 -6.03 -12.87
C ALA A 85 -3.93 -6.63 -12.45
N ILE A 86 -4.89 -6.76 -13.37
CA ILE A 86 -6.20 -7.38 -13.11
C ILE A 86 -6.04 -8.86 -12.73
N SER A 87 -5.26 -9.62 -13.51
CA SER A 87 -5.01 -11.05 -13.26
C SER A 87 -4.35 -11.30 -11.91
N ILE A 88 -3.41 -10.44 -11.51
CA ILE A 88 -2.76 -10.53 -10.20
C ILE A 88 -3.73 -10.16 -9.09
N PHE A 89 -4.50 -9.08 -9.29
CA PHE A 89 -5.42 -8.56 -8.28
C PHE A 89 -6.56 -9.55 -7.97
N SER A 90 -7.09 -10.25 -8.98
CA SER A 90 -8.18 -11.22 -8.80
C SER A 90 -7.78 -12.43 -7.94
N GLN A 91 -6.48 -12.74 -7.86
CA GLN A 91 -5.96 -13.83 -7.03
C GLN A 91 -5.68 -13.41 -5.59
N ILE A 92 -5.90 -12.14 -5.22
CA ILE A 92 -5.69 -11.66 -3.85
C ILE A 92 -6.84 -12.13 -2.96
N MET A 93 -6.52 -13.00 -2.00
CA MET A 93 -7.46 -13.42 -0.97
C MET A 93 -7.76 -12.28 0.02
N LYS A 94 -9.06 -12.01 0.25
CA LYS A 94 -9.59 -10.97 1.17
C LYS A 94 -9.06 -9.56 0.82
N PRO A 95 -9.61 -8.87 -0.19
CA PRO A 95 -9.12 -7.57 -0.66
C PRO A 95 -9.53 -6.37 0.24
N GLU A 96 -10.01 -6.60 1.45
CA GLU A 96 -10.53 -5.58 2.39
C GLU A 96 -9.41 -4.76 3.07
N SER A 97 -8.46 -4.25 2.29
CA SER A 97 -7.39 -3.39 2.77
C SER A 97 -7.36 -2.08 2.02
N ILE A 98 -6.93 -1.01 2.70
CA ILE A 98 -6.80 0.34 2.11
C ILE A 98 -5.95 0.29 0.83
N ILE A 99 -4.86 -0.47 0.84
CA ILE A 99 -3.99 -0.65 -0.34
C ILE A 99 -4.76 -1.30 -1.48
N CYS A 100 -5.45 -2.41 -1.23
CA CYS A 100 -6.25 -3.10 -2.25
C CYS A 100 -7.36 -2.21 -2.81
N THR A 101 -8.06 -1.45 -1.97
CA THR A 101 -9.08 -0.51 -2.40
C THR A 101 -8.50 0.53 -3.36
N ASN A 102 -7.36 1.14 -3.01
CA ASN A 102 -6.72 2.15 -3.87
C ASN A 102 -6.18 1.55 -5.17
N LEU A 103 -5.59 0.35 -5.14
CA LEU A 103 -5.17 -0.37 -6.34
C LEU A 103 -6.35 -0.73 -7.24
N ASN A 104 -7.48 -1.13 -6.67
CA ASN A 104 -8.70 -1.41 -7.42
C ASN A 104 -9.20 -0.17 -8.17
N ILE A 105 -9.19 0.99 -7.52
CA ILE A 105 -9.54 2.26 -8.16
C ILE A 105 -8.60 2.56 -9.34
N LEU A 106 -7.29 2.39 -9.16
CA LEU A 106 -6.32 2.60 -10.25
C LEU A 106 -6.52 1.65 -11.43
N ILE A 107 -6.83 0.38 -11.16
CA ILE A 107 -7.21 -0.59 -12.21
C ILE A 107 -8.39 -0.04 -13.02
N HIS A 108 -9.47 0.39 -12.36
CA HIS A 108 -10.65 0.91 -13.04
C HIS A 108 -10.37 2.19 -13.84
N ILE A 109 -9.49 3.07 -13.34
CA ILE A 109 -9.04 4.27 -14.05
C ILE A 109 -8.30 3.89 -15.33
N GLN A 110 -7.33 2.96 -15.25
CA GLN A 110 -6.52 2.55 -16.40
C GLN A 110 -7.32 1.70 -17.41
N SER A 111 -8.29 0.91 -16.96
CA SER A 111 -9.23 0.17 -17.82
C SER A 111 -10.34 1.05 -18.42
N ASN A 112 -10.37 2.35 -18.14
CA ASN A 112 -11.41 3.29 -18.59
C ASN A 112 -12.85 2.89 -18.17
N MET A 113 -13.00 2.15 -17.06
CA MET A 113 -14.29 1.66 -16.56
C MET A 113 -14.95 2.71 -15.63
N LEU A 114 -15.17 3.92 -16.16
CA LEU A 114 -15.55 5.11 -15.37
C LEU A 114 -16.91 4.96 -14.67
N LYS A 115 -17.89 4.29 -15.29
CA LYS A 115 -19.19 4.03 -14.66
C LYS A 115 -19.06 3.15 -13.42
N THR A 116 -18.25 2.09 -13.52
CA THR A 116 -17.97 1.18 -12.41
C THR A 116 -17.17 1.88 -11.32
N LEU A 117 -16.19 2.71 -11.70
CA LEU A 117 -15.43 3.55 -10.77
C LEU A 117 -16.34 4.44 -9.92
N ILE A 118 -17.26 5.18 -10.56
CA ILE A 118 -18.21 6.06 -9.85
C ILE A 118 -19.13 5.25 -8.95
N LYS A 119 -19.58 4.07 -9.39
CA LYS A 119 -20.40 3.18 -8.57
C LYS A 119 -19.65 2.73 -7.31
N ILE A 120 -18.40 2.29 -7.43
CA ILE A 120 -17.56 1.86 -6.30
C ILE A 120 -17.39 3.01 -5.29
N LEU A 121 -17.07 4.21 -5.76
CA LEU A 121 -16.89 5.37 -4.88
C LEU A 121 -18.21 5.78 -4.21
N LYS A 122 -19.33 5.71 -4.94
CA LYS A 122 -20.66 5.97 -4.39
C LYS A 122 -21.04 4.97 -3.32
N ASP A 123 -20.89 3.67 -3.59
CA ASP A 123 -21.18 2.61 -2.63
C ASP A 123 -20.33 2.75 -1.36
N ALA A 124 -19.08 3.22 -1.49
CA ALA A 124 -18.20 3.49 -0.36
C ALA A 124 -18.58 4.77 0.43
N ALA A 125 -19.17 5.78 -0.22
CA ALA A 125 -19.61 7.02 0.41
C ALA A 125 -20.99 6.89 1.08
N ASP A 126 -21.91 6.15 0.44
CA ASP A 126 -23.28 5.91 0.91
C ASP A 126 -23.36 4.74 1.91
N GLY A 127 -22.30 3.93 1.99
CA GLY A 127 -22.22 2.81 2.93
C GLY A 127 -22.36 3.27 4.38
N ASN A 128 -23.56 3.09 4.95
CA ASN A 128 -23.85 3.23 6.38
C ASN A 128 -23.14 2.12 7.17
N LEU A 129 -21.81 2.20 7.22
CA LEU A 129 -20.99 1.33 8.04
C LEU A 129 -21.22 1.74 9.50
N SER A 130 -21.60 0.78 10.34
CA SER A 130 -21.68 0.98 11.78
C SER A 130 -20.37 1.61 12.29
N LYS A 131 -20.41 2.33 13.41
CA LYS A 131 -19.22 2.97 14.01
C LYS A 131 -18.05 2.00 14.24
N PHE A 132 -18.31 0.68 14.21
CA PHE A 132 -17.35 -0.39 14.47
C PHE A 132 -16.75 -1.03 13.20
N VAL A 133 -17.29 -0.75 12.00
CA VAL A 133 -16.72 -1.29 10.76
C VAL A 133 -15.77 -0.27 10.16
N LYS A 134 -14.54 -0.71 9.86
CA LYS A 134 -13.52 0.13 9.24
C LYS A 134 -14.02 0.60 7.87
N ARG A 135 -14.15 1.93 7.71
CA ARG A 135 -14.54 2.54 6.44
C ARG A 135 -13.42 2.35 5.40
N GLN A 136 -13.82 2.29 4.14
CA GLN A 136 -12.85 2.34 3.05
C GLN A 136 -12.20 3.73 3.02
N GLU A 137 -10.87 3.75 2.96
CA GLU A 137 -10.08 4.97 2.86
C GLU A 137 -9.43 5.05 1.48
N PHE A 138 -9.41 6.25 0.91
CA PHE A 138 -8.91 6.54 -0.42
C PHE A 138 -7.79 7.58 -0.34
N SER A 139 -6.70 7.33 -1.06
CA SER A 139 -5.60 8.28 -1.20
C SER A 139 -6.03 9.45 -2.07
N GLU A 140 -5.76 10.67 -1.59
CA GLU A 140 -6.00 11.90 -2.35
C GLU A 140 -5.34 11.86 -3.74
N GLU A 141 -4.14 11.29 -3.83
CA GLU A 141 -3.41 11.11 -5.09
C GLU A 141 -4.21 10.25 -6.10
N VAL A 142 -4.86 9.19 -5.61
CA VAL A 142 -5.64 8.26 -6.44
C VAL A 142 -6.97 8.91 -6.85
N LEU A 143 -7.62 9.65 -5.96
CA LEU A 143 -8.83 10.42 -6.27
C LEU A 143 -8.57 11.54 -7.27
N ALA A 144 -7.42 12.23 -7.17
CA ALA A 144 -7.01 13.22 -8.16
C ALA A 144 -6.83 12.61 -9.56
N LYS A 145 -6.25 11.41 -9.65
CA LYS A 145 -6.15 10.65 -10.91
C LYS A 145 -7.53 10.28 -11.45
N ALA A 146 -8.47 9.86 -10.59
CA ALA A 146 -9.85 9.58 -10.97
C ALA A 146 -10.54 10.84 -11.54
N ARG A 147 -10.43 11.98 -10.83
CA ARG A 147 -10.99 13.27 -11.24
C ARG A 147 -10.48 13.71 -12.61
N LYS A 148 -9.16 13.60 -12.84
CA LYS A 148 -8.55 13.92 -14.14
C LYS A 148 -9.15 13.07 -15.27
N LYS A 149 -9.44 11.79 -15.00
CA LYS A 149 -9.98 10.86 -16.00
C LYS A 149 -11.45 11.10 -16.34
N VAL A 150 -12.25 11.60 -15.39
CA VAL A 150 -13.68 11.92 -15.62
C VAL A 150 -13.93 13.36 -16.09
N LYS A 151 -12.88 14.20 -16.15
CA LYS A 151 -12.97 15.63 -16.50
C LYS A 151 -13.68 15.89 -17.83
N ASP A 152 -13.48 15.02 -18.81
CA ASP A 152 -14.03 15.18 -20.17
C ASP A 152 -15.50 14.75 -20.28
N VAL A 153 -16.09 14.21 -19.21
CA VAL A 153 -17.50 13.78 -19.16
C VAL A 153 -18.22 14.56 -18.06
N PRO A 154 -18.88 15.70 -18.37
CA PRO A 154 -19.44 16.62 -17.37
C PRO A 154 -20.40 15.95 -16.38
N ALA A 155 -21.23 15.01 -16.85
CA ALA A 155 -22.16 14.27 -16.01
C ALA A 155 -21.47 13.34 -15.00
N LEU A 156 -20.31 12.76 -15.34
CA LEU A 156 -19.53 11.94 -14.41
C LEU A 156 -18.68 12.81 -13.49
N LEU A 157 -18.17 13.95 -13.98
CA LEU A 157 -17.44 14.91 -13.16
C LEU A 157 -18.30 15.47 -12.03
N ALA A 158 -19.53 15.91 -12.32
CA ALA A 158 -20.45 16.42 -11.30
C ALA A 158 -20.76 15.36 -10.22
N LYS A 159 -21.00 14.11 -10.64
CA LYS A 159 -21.20 12.98 -9.72
C LYS A 159 -19.96 12.69 -8.89
N PHE A 160 -18.77 12.74 -9.50
CA PHE A 160 -17.52 12.53 -8.80
C PHE A 160 -17.31 13.60 -7.73
N ASP A 161 -17.49 14.88 -8.05
CA ASP A 161 -17.27 15.99 -7.12
C ASP A 161 -18.26 15.92 -5.93
N GLU A 162 -19.52 15.52 -6.17
CA GLU A 162 -20.49 15.25 -5.08
C GLU A 162 -20.01 14.11 -4.16
N ILE A 163 -19.60 12.98 -4.74
CA ILE A 163 -19.13 11.81 -3.98
C ILE A 163 -17.84 12.15 -3.21
N TYR A 164 -16.91 12.86 -3.84
CA TYR A 164 -15.66 13.30 -3.22
C TYR A 164 -15.94 14.16 -1.99
N GLY A 165 -16.89 15.11 -2.08
CA GLY A 165 -17.32 15.90 -0.93
C GLY A 165 -17.83 15.04 0.24
N LYS A 166 -18.66 14.03 -0.04
CA LYS A 166 -19.14 13.07 0.98
C LYS A 166 -18.01 12.27 1.60
N LEU A 167 -17.09 11.73 0.79
CA LEU A 167 -15.93 10.98 1.28
C LEU A 167 -15.05 11.85 2.19
N HIS A 168 -14.87 13.12 1.86
CA HIS A 168 -14.09 14.07 2.66
C HIS A 168 -14.76 14.35 4.01
N ILE A 169 -16.06 14.66 4.02
CA ILE A 169 -16.86 14.87 5.24
C ILE A 169 -16.85 13.61 6.13
N ASN A 170 -16.88 12.43 5.51
CA ASN A 170 -16.86 11.16 6.22
C ASN A 170 -15.48 10.75 6.77
N GLY A 171 -14.42 11.53 6.51
CA GLY A 171 -13.05 11.22 6.90
C GLY A 171 -12.45 10.02 6.15
N GLN A 172 -12.92 9.73 4.94
CA GLN A 172 -12.50 8.58 4.12
C GLN A 172 -11.36 8.93 3.15
N VAL A 173 -10.81 10.15 3.25
CA VAL A 173 -9.74 10.63 2.37
C VAL A 173 -8.45 10.77 3.18
N THR A 174 -7.38 10.11 2.72
CA THR A 174 -6.07 10.17 3.35
C THR A 174 -5.06 10.94 2.51
N THR A 175 -4.19 11.68 3.18
CA THR A 175 -3.04 12.37 2.57
C THR A 175 -1.89 11.42 2.23
N CYS A 176 -1.95 10.16 2.68
CA CYS A 176 -0.94 9.16 2.36
C CYS A 176 -0.96 8.84 0.85
N THR A 177 0.21 8.88 0.21
CA THR A 177 0.37 8.43 -1.17
C THR A 177 0.26 6.91 -1.26
N LEU A 178 -0.01 6.38 -2.45
CA LEU A 178 -0.05 4.93 -2.64
C LEU A 178 1.31 4.29 -2.32
N ASP A 179 2.41 4.95 -2.68
CA ASP A 179 3.77 4.50 -2.38
C ASP A 179 3.99 4.38 -0.86
N THR A 180 3.57 5.40 -0.10
CA THR A 180 3.65 5.39 1.37
C THR A 180 2.80 4.26 1.95
N LEU A 181 1.59 4.04 1.45
CA LEU A 181 0.71 2.96 1.92
C LEU A 181 1.31 1.57 1.65
N LEU A 182 1.92 1.35 0.48
CA LEU A 182 2.59 0.09 0.12
C LEU A 182 3.85 -0.16 0.96
N CYS A 183 4.66 0.88 1.14
CA CYS A 183 5.96 0.79 1.80
C CYS A 183 5.88 0.95 3.32
N HIS A 184 4.72 1.28 3.88
CA HIS A 184 4.53 1.39 5.32
C HIS A 184 4.79 0.03 5.98
N THR A 185 5.90 -0.09 6.70
CA THR A 185 6.10 -1.19 7.64
C THR A 185 5.17 -0.94 8.81
N PRO A 186 4.24 -1.87 9.14
CA PRO A 186 3.41 -1.71 10.33
C PRO A 186 4.37 -1.61 11.51
N GLY A 187 4.49 -0.40 12.05
CA GLY A 187 5.27 -0.20 13.25
C GLY A 187 4.66 -1.06 14.34
N ASP A 188 5.51 -1.77 15.08
CA ASP A 188 5.17 -2.26 16.40
C ASP A 188 4.40 -1.13 17.11
N ARG A 189 3.19 -1.41 17.62
CA ARG A 189 2.24 -0.40 18.08
C ARG A 189 2.90 0.57 19.07
N LYS A 190 3.51 1.65 18.58
CA LYS A 190 3.90 2.80 19.39
C LYS A 190 2.72 3.77 19.48
N SER A 191 1.56 3.25 19.84
CA SER A 191 0.59 3.95 20.69
C SER A 191 0.66 3.18 22.02
N HIS A 192 1.58 3.50 22.92
CA HIS A 192 1.21 4.07 24.23
C HIS A 192 2.37 4.80 24.93
N MET A 193 3.56 4.95 24.31
CA MET A 193 4.70 5.56 25.01
C MET A 193 4.60 7.07 25.24
N VAL A 194 3.81 7.80 24.45
CA VAL A 194 3.64 9.26 24.65
C VAL A 194 2.76 9.56 25.87
N LEU A 195 1.97 8.60 26.37
CA LEU A 195 1.17 8.77 27.59
C LEU A 195 1.91 8.33 28.87
N LEU A 196 3.05 7.65 28.76
CA LEU A 196 3.83 7.20 29.92
C LEU A 196 4.98 8.14 30.30
N SER A 197 5.37 9.08 29.44
CA SER A 197 6.43 10.06 29.76
C SER A 197 5.99 11.19 30.72
N LYS A 198 4.72 11.20 31.16
CA LYS A 198 4.20 12.18 32.14
C LYS A 198 4.07 11.66 33.58
N ARG A 199 4.51 10.44 33.90
CA ARG A 199 4.53 9.93 35.28
C ARG A 199 5.95 9.69 35.78
N THR A 200 6.70 10.77 35.90
CA THR A 200 8.03 10.78 36.53
C THR A 200 8.00 11.51 37.88
N VAL A 201 6.94 11.33 38.66
CA VAL A 201 6.90 11.76 40.06
C VAL A 201 6.33 10.63 40.91
N SER A 202 7.12 10.17 41.86
CA SER A 202 6.67 9.20 42.86
C SER A 202 5.51 9.79 43.67
N HIS A 203 4.37 9.10 43.73
CA HIS A 203 3.22 9.53 44.56
C HIS A 203 3.47 9.39 46.07
N ARG A 204 4.53 8.68 46.49
CA ARG A 204 4.90 8.54 47.92
C ARG A 204 5.83 9.64 48.40
N THR A 205 6.67 10.18 47.52
CA THR A 205 7.74 11.12 47.89
C THR A 205 7.69 12.46 47.14
N PHE A 206 6.81 12.62 46.15
CA PHE A 206 6.65 13.83 45.35
C PHE A 206 7.96 14.40 44.75
N GLN A 207 8.92 13.52 44.43
CA GLN A 207 10.18 13.92 43.78
C GLN A 207 10.37 13.28 42.38
N PRO A 208 11.05 13.98 41.45
CA PRO A 208 11.40 13.45 40.15
C PRO A 208 12.57 12.45 40.25
N LEU A 209 12.41 11.28 39.63
CA LEU A 209 13.33 10.13 39.72
C LEU A 209 14.69 10.31 38.98
N SER A 210 15.09 11.53 38.65
CA SER A 210 16.28 11.81 37.84
C SER A 210 17.49 12.33 38.63
N GLN A 211 17.54 12.15 39.95
CA GLN A 211 18.55 12.81 40.79
C GLN A 211 19.31 11.90 41.78
N SER A 212 19.61 10.65 41.42
CA SER A 212 20.41 9.79 42.32
C SER A 212 21.45 8.91 41.63
N LEU A 213 22.19 9.47 40.68
CA LEU A 213 23.51 8.96 40.30
C LEU A 213 24.43 10.17 40.31
N TRP A 214 25.57 10.07 41.02
CA TRP A 214 26.57 11.11 41.28
C TRP A 214 26.31 12.01 42.50
N ALA A 215 26.47 11.42 43.70
CA ALA A 215 27.02 12.10 44.86
C ALA A 215 28.05 11.15 45.48
N GLU A 216 29.34 11.44 45.28
CA GLU A 216 30.43 11.02 46.18
C GLU A 216 30.54 12.04 47.32
#